data_AF-A0A4V0YHZ3-F1
#
_entry.id   AF-A0A4V0YHZ3-F1
#
_cell.length_a   1.000
_cell.length_b   1.000
_cell.length_c   1.000
_cell.angle_alpha   90.00
_cell.angle_beta   90.00
_cell.angle_gamma   90.00
#
_symmetry.space_group_name_H-M   'P 1'
#
loop_
_entity.id
_entity.type
_entity.pdbx_description
1 polymer ?
#
loop_
_entity_poly.entity_id
_entity_poly.type
_entity_poly.pdbx_seq_one_letter_code
_entity_poly.pdbx_strand_id
1 'polypeptide(L)'
;MRHQLAAMLLIALAGCDHVPPPAGPPGKTSGRYAGIGVYDAGRLWSQIADRPEAKDPALAGIADDEPIIVVVDSHTGEVRQCGDHSGYCVAMNPWRSSGTTLPLKLGKHAEDLAADDVANAAAPAVTDRPGG
;
A
#
# COMPACT_ATOMS: atom_id res chain seq x y z
N MET A 1 -53.04 12.25 -14.98
CA MET A 1 -52.34 11.25 -14.14
C MET A 1 -50.88 11.00 -14.54
N ARG A 2 -50.23 11.85 -15.35
CA ARG A 2 -48.81 11.72 -15.74
C ARG A 2 -47.83 12.57 -14.90
N HIS A 3 -48.33 13.46 -14.05
CA HIS A 3 -47.50 14.37 -13.25
C HIS A 3 -47.19 13.87 -11.83
N GLN A 4 -47.71 12.71 -11.41
CA GLN A 4 -47.42 12.16 -10.07
C GLN A 4 -46.20 11.25 -10.02
N LEU A 5 -45.71 10.73 -11.16
CA LEU A 5 -44.52 9.87 -11.20
C LEU A 5 -43.20 10.65 -11.09
N ALA A 6 -43.17 11.94 -11.41
CA ALA A 6 -41.95 12.74 -11.36
C ALA A 6 -41.56 13.19 -9.93
N ALA A 7 -42.52 13.24 -9.00
CA ALA A 7 -42.27 13.71 -7.64
C ALA A 7 -41.64 12.65 -6.72
N MET A 8 -41.82 11.35 -7.01
CA MET A 8 -41.27 10.26 -6.18
C MET A 8 -39.79 9.97 -6.43
N LEU A 9 -39.20 10.43 -7.54
CA LEU A 9 -37.80 10.13 -7.87
C LEU A 9 -36.78 11.08 -7.21
N LEU A 10 -37.23 12.23 -6.68
CA LEU A 10 -36.34 13.23 -6.08
C LEU A 10 -36.06 13.01 -4.58
N ILE A 11 -36.81 12.13 -3.90
CA ILE A 11 -36.63 11.89 -2.46
C ILE A 11 -35.52 10.83 -2.19
N ALA A 12 -35.09 10.09 -3.21
CA ALA A 12 -34.05 9.06 -3.08
C ALA A 12 -32.61 9.59 -3.15
N LEU A 13 -32.39 10.90 -3.36
CA LEU A 13 -31.05 11.51 -3.41
C LEU A 13 -30.66 12.34 -2.18
N ALA A 14 -31.47 12.34 -1.11
CA ALA A 14 -31.03 12.85 0.19
C ALA A 14 -30.11 11.81 0.88
N GLY A 15 -28.97 11.54 0.25
CA GLY A 15 -27.86 10.82 0.86
C GLY A 15 -27.33 11.62 2.06
N CYS A 16 -27.06 10.92 3.14
CA CYS A 16 -26.59 11.45 4.42
C CYS A 16 -25.40 12.41 4.27
N ASP A 17 -25.65 13.73 4.35
CA ASP A 17 -24.66 14.70 4.80
C ASP A 17 -24.39 14.46 6.29
N HIS A 18 -23.61 13.41 6.57
CA HIS A 18 -23.03 13.21 7.88
C HIS A 18 -21.88 14.22 8.01
N VAL A 19 -22.23 15.48 8.26
CA VAL A 19 -21.25 16.50 8.68
C VAL A 19 -20.60 15.96 9.96
N PRO A 20 -19.31 15.59 9.94
CA PRO A 20 -18.65 15.14 11.14
C PRO A 20 -18.70 16.31 12.13
N PRO A 21 -19.06 16.07 13.41
CA PRO A 21 -19.03 17.11 14.40
C PRO A 21 -17.63 17.77 14.43
N PRO A 22 -17.54 19.08 14.65
CA PRO A 22 -16.26 19.76 14.76
C PRO A 22 -15.41 19.02 15.78
N ALA A 23 -14.17 18.69 15.38
CA ALA A 23 -13.24 17.94 16.21
C ALA A 23 -13.21 18.58 17.60
N GLY A 24 -13.74 17.86 18.59
CA GLY A 24 -13.61 18.26 19.99
C GLY A 24 -12.12 18.39 20.35
N PRO A 25 -11.80 19.07 21.47
CA PRO A 25 -10.43 19.08 21.97
C PRO A 25 -9.90 17.64 22.01
N PRO A 26 -8.65 17.38 21.57
CA PRO A 26 -8.13 16.02 21.46
C PRO A 26 -8.34 15.33 22.80
N GLY A 27 -9.23 14.33 22.80
CA GLY A 27 -9.41 13.48 23.96
C GLY A 27 -8.05 12.92 24.33
N LYS A 28 -7.79 12.72 25.62
CA LYS A 28 -6.61 11.96 26.05
C LYS A 28 -6.74 10.55 25.45
N THR A 29 -6.11 10.32 24.30
CA THR A 29 -6.23 9.06 23.56
C THR A 29 -5.44 8.00 24.29
N SER A 30 -6.14 6.99 24.81
CA SER A 30 -5.52 5.77 25.32
C SER A 30 -5.04 4.92 24.14
N GLY A 31 -3.85 5.22 23.61
CA GLY A 31 -3.19 4.42 22.57
C GLY A 31 -2.32 5.26 21.63
N ARG A 32 -1.07 4.84 21.42
CA ARG A 32 -0.10 5.48 20.50
C ARG A 32 -0.44 5.27 19.01
N TYR A 33 -1.26 4.28 18.71
CA TYR A 33 -1.53 3.83 17.35
C TYR A 33 -2.96 4.16 16.93
N ALA A 34 -3.11 4.76 15.75
CA ALA A 34 -4.39 5.04 15.11
C ALA A 34 -4.99 3.79 14.45
N GLY A 35 -4.14 2.85 14.03
CA GLY A 35 -4.57 1.61 13.39
C GLY A 35 -3.44 0.62 13.18
N ILE A 36 -3.81 -0.66 13.07
CA ILE A 36 -2.94 -1.78 12.72
C ILE A 36 -3.68 -2.62 11.67
N GLY A 37 -3.01 -2.98 10.59
CA GLY A 37 -3.54 -3.84 9.53
C GLY A 37 -2.50 -4.86 9.08
N VAL A 38 -2.98 -5.94 8.47
CA VAL A 38 -2.16 -7.00 7.88
C VAL A 38 -2.55 -7.13 6.41
N TYR A 39 -1.55 -7.13 5.53
CA TYR A 39 -1.73 -7.10 4.07
C TYR A 39 -0.79 -8.10 3.42
N ASP A 40 -1.15 -8.68 2.27
CA ASP A 40 -0.22 -9.54 1.53
C ASP A 40 0.99 -8.75 1.03
N ALA A 41 2.18 -9.35 1.09
CA ALA A 41 3.42 -8.69 0.73
C ALA A 41 3.44 -8.24 -0.73
N GLY A 42 2.85 -9.01 -1.64
CA GLY A 42 2.65 -8.62 -3.04
C GLY A 42 3.93 -8.15 -3.77
N ARG A 43 3.78 -7.68 -5.01
CA ARG A 43 4.94 -7.25 -5.81
C ARG A 43 5.56 -5.94 -5.31
N LEU A 44 4.74 -5.03 -4.79
CA LEU A 44 5.18 -3.68 -4.43
C LEU A 44 6.11 -3.68 -3.20
N TRP A 45 5.98 -4.62 -2.28
CA TRP A 45 6.88 -4.73 -1.12
C TRP A 45 8.34 -4.88 -1.52
N SER A 46 8.60 -5.75 -2.50
CA SER A 46 9.94 -5.97 -3.06
C SER A 46 10.53 -4.75 -3.78
N GLN A 47 9.71 -3.74 -4.08
CA GLN A 47 10.10 -2.49 -4.72
C GLN A 47 10.25 -1.33 -3.71
N ILE A 48 9.45 -1.34 -2.64
CA ILE A 48 9.47 -0.31 -1.58
C ILE A 48 10.60 -0.56 -0.58
N ALA A 49 10.82 -1.83 -0.24
CA ALA A 49 11.93 -2.21 0.60
C ALA A 49 13.22 -2.08 -0.21
N ASP A 50 14.02 -1.06 0.10
CA ASP A 50 15.43 -1.06 -0.28
C ASP A 50 15.99 -2.41 0.19
N ARG A 51 16.59 -3.20 -0.71
CA ARG A 51 17.01 -4.57 -0.41
C ARG A 51 18.39 -4.56 0.25
N PRO A 52 18.53 -4.55 1.59
CA PRO A 52 19.76 -5.07 2.16
C PRO A 52 19.78 -6.56 1.83
N GLU A 53 20.78 -7.02 1.08
CA GLU A 53 21.03 -8.46 0.97
C GLU A 53 21.20 -9.03 2.38
N ALA A 54 20.54 -10.15 2.64
CA ALA A 54 20.74 -10.89 3.88
C ALA A 54 22.23 -11.27 3.96
N LYS A 55 22.90 -10.81 5.03
CA LYS A 55 24.32 -11.12 5.25
C LYS A 55 24.55 -12.60 5.53
N ASP A 56 23.51 -13.29 5.99
CA ASP A 56 23.49 -14.70 6.27
C ASP A 56 22.38 -15.34 5.42
N PRO A 57 22.68 -16.29 4.52
CA PRO A 57 21.69 -16.95 3.69
C PRO A 57 20.70 -17.82 4.49
N ALA A 58 20.96 -18.08 5.77
CA ALA A 58 20.02 -18.79 6.65
C ALA A 58 18.92 -17.88 7.23
N LEU A 59 19.02 -16.55 7.07
CA LEU A 59 18.00 -15.61 7.52
C LEU A 59 16.98 -15.35 6.42
N ALA A 60 15.72 -15.20 6.82
CA ALA A 60 14.64 -14.79 5.92
C ALA A 60 14.91 -13.38 5.35
N GLY A 61 14.82 -13.26 4.03
CA GLY A 61 14.88 -11.99 3.32
C GLY A 61 13.49 -11.40 3.08
N ILE A 62 13.46 -10.19 2.52
CA ILE A 62 12.20 -9.49 2.12
C ILE A 62 11.32 -10.34 1.19
N ALA A 63 11.92 -11.22 0.39
CA ALA A 63 11.21 -12.10 -0.52
C ALA A 63 10.46 -13.25 0.18
N ASP A 64 10.81 -13.54 1.44
CA ASP A 64 10.21 -14.59 2.25
C ASP A 64 9.03 -14.05 3.11
N ASP A 65 8.75 -12.74 3.05
CA ASP A 65 7.61 -12.14 3.74
C ASP A 65 6.29 -12.50 3.03
N GLU A 66 5.33 -13.02 3.78
CA GLU A 66 4.01 -13.38 3.24
C GLU A 66 2.99 -12.27 3.56
N PRO A 67 2.71 -11.96 4.84
CA PRO A 67 2.05 -10.73 5.23
C PRO A 67 3.02 -9.61 5.63
N ILE A 68 2.56 -8.37 5.42
CA ILE A 68 3.12 -7.13 5.96
C ILE A 68 2.17 -6.58 7.00
N ILE A 69 2.75 -6.24 8.15
CA ILE A 69 2.05 -5.57 9.24
C ILE A 69 2.24 -4.06 9.06
N VAL A 70 1.13 -3.33 8.95
CA VAL A 70 1.14 -1.88 8.79
C VAL A 70 0.57 -1.22 10.04
N VAL A 71 1.34 -0.30 10.62
CA VAL A 71 0.99 0.43 11.85
C VAL A 71 0.98 1.92 11.56
N VAL A 72 -0.06 2.62 12.00
CA VAL A 72 -0.18 4.08 11.87
C VAL A 72 -0.07 4.72 13.25
N ASP A 73 0.94 5.58 13.46
CA ASP A 73 1.14 6.35 14.68
C ASP A 73 0.16 7.54 14.71
N SER A 74 -0.67 7.63 15.75
CA SER A 74 -1.72 8.64 15.85
C SER A 74 -1.19 10.04 16.16
N HIS A 75 0.02 10.16 16.71
CA HIS A 75 0.60 11.44 17.12
C HIS A 75 1.37 12.10 15.98
N THR A 76 2.05 11.28 15.19
CA THR A 76 2.98 11.75 14.14
C THR A 76 2.42 11.56 12.74
N GLY A 77 1.45 10.66 12.56
CA GLY A 77 0.99 10.22 11.24
C GLY A 77 2.01 9.33 10.51
N GLU A 78 3.06 8.86 11.20
CA GLU A 78 4.03 7.91 10.64
C GLU A 78 3.36 6.57 10.38
N VAL A 79 3.59 6.02 9.19
CA VAL A 79 3.20 4.67 8.77
C VAL A 79 4.44 3.79 8.80
N ARG A 80 4.36 2.68 9.53
CA ARG A 80 5.40 1.64 9.56
C ARG A 80 4.86 0.39 8.90
N GLN A 81 5.62 -0.19 7.99
CA GLN A 81 5.29 -1.44 7.31
C GLN A 81 6.40 -2.43 7.63
N CYS A 82 6.08 -3.59 8.20
CA CYS A 82 7.07 -4.60 8.59
C CYS A 82 6.73 -5.96 8.00
N GLY A 83 7.71 -6.60 7.38
CA GLY A 83 7.63 -8.00 6.97
C GLY A 83 7.61 -8.94 8.18
N ASP A 84 6.86 -10.04 8.08
CA ASP A 84 6.65 -10.96 9.19
C ASP A 84 7.81 -11.95 9.41
N HIS A 85 8.48 -12.37 8.35
CA HIS A 85 9.60 -13.30 8.40
C HIS A 85 10.94 -12.57 8.48
N SER A 86 11.15 -11.60 7.60
CA SER A 86 12.40 -10.83 7.50
C SER A 86 12.59 -9.88 8.69
N GLY A 87 11.48 -9.45 9.31
CA GLY A 87 11.48 -8.38 10.31
C GLY A 87 11.90 -7.01 9.76
N TYR A 88 12.02 -6.87 8.43
CA TYR A 88 12.41 -5.62 7.80
C TYR A 88 11.26 -4.62 7.87
N CYS A 89 11.54 -3.41 8.34
CA CYS A 89 10.54 -2.36 8.52
C CYS A 89 10.87 -1.10 7.72
N VAL A 90 9.90 -0.61 6.94
CA VAL A 90 9.94 0.71 6.28
C VAL A 90 9.07 1.68 7.07
N ALA A 91 9.61 2.85 7.37
CA ALA A 91 8.86 3.95 7.98
C ALA A 91 8.70 5.11 6.98
N MET A 92 7.49 5.63 6.86
CA MET A 92 7.18 6.78 6.00
C MET A 92 6.17 7.70 6.69
N ASN A 93 6.27 9.01 6.44
CA ASN A 93 5.28 9.96 6.92
C ASN A 93 4.77 10.79 5.73
N PRO A 94 3.59 10.45 5.17
CA PRO A 94 3.07 11.13 3.99
C PRO A 94 2.55 12.55 4.31
N TRP A 95 2.38 12.87 5.59
CA TRP A 95 1.79 14.13 6.05
C TRP A 95 2.84 15.18 6.42
N ARG A 96 4.13 14.81 6.50
CA ARG A 96 5.21 15.78 6.71
C ARG A 96 5.62 16.41 5.38
N SER A 97 5.44 17.73 5.28
CA SER A 97 5.77 18.56 4.11
C SER A 97 7.28 18.68 3.82
N SER A 98 8.14 18.21 4.72
CA SER A 98 9.59 18.25 4.56
C SER A 98 10.14 16.88 4.13
N GLY A 99 10.19 16.65 2.82
CA GLY A 99 11.23 15.81 2.22
C GLY A 99 11.16 14.31 2.48
N THR A 100 9.99 13.73 2.79
CA THR A 100 9.82 12.30 2.54
C THR A 100 9.91 12.12 1.03
N THR A 101 11.06 11.63 0.54
CA THR A 101 11.16 11.07 -0.80
C THR A 101 9.99 10.12 -0.94
N LEU A 102 8.98 10.48 -1.73
CA LEU A 102 7.90 9.56 -2.06
C LEU A 102 8.57 8.25 -2.47
N PRO A 103 8.23 7.10 -1.85
CA PRO A 103 8.83 5.84 -2.23
C PRO A 103 8.53 5.65 -3.71
N LEU A 104 9.60 5.72 -4.50
CA LEU A 104 9.62 5.70 -5.95
C LEU A 104 9.03 6.94 -6.65
N LYS A 105 9.80 7.46 -7.61
CA LYS A 105 9.22 7.99 -8.84
C LYS A 105 8.39 6.85 -9.43
N LEU A 106 7.09 6.83 -9.19
CA LEU A 106 6.12 5.97 -9.88
C LEU A 106 6.05 6.43 -11.34
N GLY A 107 7.13 6.22 -12.10
CA GLY A 107 7.18 6.54 -13.51
C GLY A 107 6.47 5.51 -14.38
N LYS A 108 6.07 4.38 -13.80
CA LYS A 108 5.50 3.23 -14.51
C LYS A 108 4.22 2.80 -13.80
N HIS A 109 3.08 2.92 -14.47
CA HIS A 109 1.77 2.62 -13.91
C HIS A 109 1.57 1.09 -13.81
N ALA A 110 0.63 0.64 -12.98
CA ALA A 110 0.36 -0.79 -12.79
C ALA A 110 0.04 -1.52 -14.10
N GLU A 111 -0.57 -0.82 -15.06
CA GLU A 111 -0.84 -1.28 -16.42
C GLU A 111 0.44 -1.56 -17.21
N ASP A 112 1.45 -0.68 -17.08
CA ASP A 112 2.75 -0.86 -17.72
C ASP A 112 3.50 -2.05 -17.15
N LEU A 113 3.35 -2.31 -15.85
CA LEU A 113 3.94 -3.49 -15.21
C LEU A 113 3.25 -4.79 -15.66
N ALA A 114 1.93 -4.77 -15.83
CA ALA A 114 1.20 -5.93 -16.37
C ALA A 114 1.58 -6.19 -17.85
N ALA A 115 1.81 -5.13 -18.63
CA ALA A 115 2.28 -5.24 -20.01
C ALA A 115 3.70 -5.83 -20.09
N ASP A 116 4.61 -5.44 -19.19
CA ASP A 116 5.97 -6.03 -19.10
C ASP A 116 5.92 -7.52 -18.76
N ASP A 117 5.02 -7.95 -17.86
CA ASP A 117 4.88 -9.36 -17.47
C ASP A 117 4.45 -10.22 -18.67
N VAL A 118 3.48 -9.73 -19.46
CA VAL A 118 3.05 -10.40 -20.70
C VAL A 118 4.19 -10.44 -21.72
N ALA A 119 4.95 -9.35 -21.87
CA ALA A 119 6.07 -9.29 -22.79
C ALA A 119 7.22 -10.24 -22.40
N ASN A 120 7.52 -10.36 -21.11
CA ASN A 120 8.56 -11.26 -20.59
C ASN A 120 8.14 -12.73 -20.67
N ALA A 121 6.87 -13.04 -20.43
CA ALA A 121 6.34 -14.41 -20.58
C ALA A 121 6.33 -14.88 -22.05
N ALA A 122 6.30 -13.96 -23.01
CA ALA A 122 6.33 -14.25 -24.44
C ALA A 122 7.76 -14.32 -25.02
N ALA A 123 8.80 -13.99 -24.25
CA ALA A 123 10.17 -14.07 -24.73
C ALA A 123 10.55 -15.56 -24.97
N PRO A 124 11.02 -15.94 -26.17
CA PRO A 124 11.41 -17.32 -26.43
C PRO A 124 12.56 -17.69 -25.50
N ALA A 125 12.43 -18.84 -24.84
CA ALA A 125 13.50 -19.42 -24.04
C ALA A 125 14.77 -19.43 -24.91
N VAL A 126 15.79 -18.69 -24.50
CA VAL A 126 17.11 -18.73 -25.12
C VAL A 126 17.58 -20.16 -24.94
N THR A 127 17.41 -20.96 -25.99
CA THR A 127 17.91 -22.33 -26.03
C THR A 127 19.42 -22.21 -26.08
N ASP A 128 20.01 -22.54 -24.94
CA ASP A 128 21.44 -22.56 -24.72
C ASP A 128 22.10 -23.32 -25.87
N ARG A 129 22.97 -22.62 -26.60
CA ARG A 129 23.63 -23.16 -27.78
C ARG A 129 24.78 -24.03 -27.28
N PRO A 130 24.79 -25.36 -27.51
CA PRO A 130 25.91 -26.17 -27.09
C PRO A 130 27.13 -25.81 -27.94
N GLY A 131 28.07 -25.06 -27.37
CA GLY A 131 29.49 -25.17 -27.73
C GLY A 131 30.07 -26.30 -26.89
N GLY A 132 30.74 -27.30 -27.44
CA GLY A 132 31.76 -27.24 -28.48
C GLY A 132 33.03 -27.76 -27.85
#